data_AF-A0A9C9TC96-F1
#
_entry.id   AF-A0A9C9TC96-F1
#
_cell.length_a   1.000
_cell.length_b   1.000
_cell.length_c   1.000
_cell.angle_alpha   90.00
_cell.angle_beta   90.00
_cell.angle_gamma   90.00
#
_symmetry.space_group_name_H-M   'P 1'
#
loop_
_entity.id
_entity.type
_entity.pdbx_description
1 polymer ?
#
loop_
_entity_poly.entity_id
_entity_poly.type
_entity_poly.pdbx_seq_one_letter_code
_entity_poly.pdbx_strand_id
1 'polypeptide(L)'
;QDGRITSFHEKPPIAELDGLESLPDSDAPYLASMGIYLFRPDVLDRVLTSTEAEDFGKQIIPAAIAELRVYAFPFDGYWEDIGTMRSFYRANLGLTLPNPPFDFYDPKHPIYTRPRFLPSSRADGCDLEQTVLAEGCLIREAVIRESVIGLRSVIGPDVRIARTVMMGADLYETAERKAENQRLGRPDIGIGRGSSIEGAIIDKNARIGGGVVIRPHDPDEEMVETEHYVIRDGIVVVPKNAVIPDGMVI
;
A
#
# COMPACT_ATOMS: atom_id res chain seq x y z
N GLN A 1 -5.38 -35.08 11.12
CA GLN A 1 -5.84 -34.50 12.40
C GLN A 1 -7.14 -33.75 12.15
N ASP A 2 -7.99 -33.56 13.15
CA ASP A 2 -9.32 -32.93 13.05
C ASP A 2 -9.29 -31.38 12.99
N GLY A 3 -8.09 -30.80 12.86
CA GLY A 3 -7.88 -29.35 12.75
C GLY A 3 -8.02 -28.59 14.07
N ARG A 4 -8.13 -29.27 15.21
CA ARG A 4 -8.24 -28.62 16.52
C ARG A 4 -6.91 -27.95 16.90
N ILE A 5 -6.97 -26.68 17.28
CA ILE A 5 -5.82 -25.93 17.78
C ILE A 5 -5.59 -26.30 19.25
N THR A 6 -4.35 -26.66 19.59
CA THR A 6 -3.93 -27.06 20.95
C THR A 6 -3.03 -26.04 21.64
N SER A 7 -2.32 -25.21 20.87
CA SER A 7 -1.45 -24.15 21.38
C SER A 7 -1.45 -22.97 20.41
N PHE A 8 -1.13 -21.78 20.92
CA PHE A 8 -1.02 -20.55 20.15
C PHE A 8 0.08 -19.69 20.75
N HIS A 9 1.01 -19.25 19.90
CA HIS A 9 2.16 -18.44 20.31
C HIS A 9 2.12 -17.14 19.51
N GLU A 10 1.92 -16.01 20.19
CA GLU A 10 1.93 -14.70 19.54
C GLU A 10 3.38 -14.29 19.24
N LYS A 11 3.70 -14.17 17.95
CA LYS A 11 4.97 -13.61 17.45
C LYS A 11 6.21 -14.13 18.20
N PRO A 12 6.38 -15.47 18.31
CA PRO A 12 7.55 -16.04 18.95
C PRO A 12 8.83 -15.56 18.24
N PRO A 13 9.90 -15.24 18.98
CA PRO A 13 11.18 -14.88 18.37
C PRO A 13 11.77 -16.09 17.64
N ILE A 14 12.64 -15.85 16.66
CA ILE A 14 13.25 -16.91 15.82
C ILE A 14 13.90 -18.02 16.67
N ALA A 15 14.54 -17.65 17.78
CA ALA A 15 15.20 -18.58 18.69
C ALA A 15 14.24 -19.54 19.42
N GLU A 16 12.94 -19.26 19.43
CA GLU A 16 11.89 -20.05 20.10
C GLU A 16 10.99 -20.79 19.10
N LEU A 17 11.30 -20.75 17.80
CA LEU A 17 10.48 -21.42 16.77
C LEU A 17 10.65 -22.95 16.76
N ASP A 18 11.82 -23.44 17.17
CA ASP A 18 12.13 -24.88 17.20
C ASP A 18 11.17 -25.60 18.16
N GLY A 19 10.43 -26.59 17.65
CA GLY A 19 9.42 -27.34 18.41
C GLY A 19 8.01 -26.73 18.38
N LEU A 20 7.80 -25.60 17.68
CA LEU A 20 6.48 -24.99 17.45
C LEU A 20 5.87 -25.35 16.09
N GLU A 21 6.46 -26.32 15.37
CA GLU A 21 6.00 -26.74 14.04
C GLU A 21 4.58 -27.30 14.12
N SER A 22 3.68 -26.73 13.32
CA SER A 22 2.32 -27.24 13.16
C SER A 22 2.27 -28.37 12.12
N LEU A 23 3.21 -28.36 11.16
CA LEU A 23 3.32 -29.27 10.02
C LEU A 23 4.80 -29.69 9.83
N PRO A 24 5.38 -30.54 10.70
CA PRO A 24 6.83 -30.81 10.72
C PRO A 24 7.42 -31.32 9.39
N ASP A 25 6.63 -32.00 8.56
CA ASP A 25 7.08 -32.60 7.29
C ASP A 25 6.83 -31.69 6.05
N SER A 26 6.55 -30.40 6.26
CA SER A 26 6.22 -29.42 5.21
C SER A 26 7.36 -28.42 4.97
N ASP A 27 7.53 -27.95 3.72
CA ASP A 27 8.43 -26.84 3.38
C ASP A 27 8.04 -25.52 4.07
N ALA A 28 6.78 -25.41 4.49
CA ALA A 28 6.26 -24.37 5.37
C ALA A 28 5.70 -25.04 6.64
N PRO A 29 6.55 -25.26 7.67
CA PRO A 29 6.18 -26.10 8.81
C PRO A 29 5.33 -25.40 9.88
N TYR A 30 5.11 -24.09 9.75
CA TYR A 30 4.36 -23.29 10.72
C TYR A 30 3.01 -22.84 10.13
N LEU A 31 1.95 -22.92 10.93
CA LEU A 31 0.68 -22.27 10.64
C LEU A 31 0.61 -20.93 11.39
N ALA A 32 0.40 -19.84 10.66
CA ALA A 32 0.23 -18.52 11.23
C ALA A 32 -1.25 -18.09 11.21
N SER A 33 -1.68 -17.41 12.28
CA SER A 33 -2.99 -16.77 12.28
C SER A 33 -2.99 -15.56 11.35
N MET A 34 -3.98 -15.48 10.46
CA MET A 34 -4.19 -14.34 9.56
C MET A 34 -5.02 -13.22 10.19
N GLY A 35 -5.42 -13.37 11.47
CA GLY A 35 -6.28 -12.40 12.16
C GLY A 35 -7.76 -12.42 11.73
N ILE A 36 -8.21 -13.51 11.09
CA ILE A 36 -9.59 -13.70 10.66
C ILE A 36 -10.20 -14.82 11.48
N TYR A 37 -11.29 -14.52 12.19
CA TYR A 37 -11.91 -15.44 13.13
C TYR A 37 -13.41 -15.59 12.85
N LEU A 38 -13.93 -16.81 13.03
CA LEU A 38 -15.36 -17.09 12.99
C LEU A 38 -15.83 -17.58 14.36
N PHE A 39 -16.70 -16.82 14.99
CA PHE A 39 -17.28 -17.17 16.28
C PHE A 39 -18.77 -17.46 16.15
N ARG A 40 -19.27 -18.38 16.98
CA ARG A 40 -20.71 -18.39 17.28
C ARG A 40 -21.04 -17.14 18.12
N PRO A 41 -22.18 -16.47 17.90
CA PRO A 41 -22.51 -15.24 18.62
C PRO A 41 -22.46 -15.37 20.15
N ASP A 42 -22.99 -16.46 20.70
CA ASP A 42 -22.98 -16.76 22.14
C ASP A 42 -21.56 -16.96 22.69
N VAL A 43 -20.68 -17.55 21.89
CA VAL A 43 -19.28 -17.73 22.25
C VAL A 43 -18.54 -16.40 22.24
N LEU A 44 -18.77 -15.56 21.23
CA LEU A 44 -18.15 -14.24 21.13
C LEU A 44 -18.52 -13.36 22.33
N ASP A 45 -19.81 -13.30 22.66
CA ASP A 45 -20.30 -12.56 23.81
C ASP A 45 -19.64 -13.03 25.11
N ARG A 46 -19.59 -14.36 25.32
CA ARG A 46 -18.94 -14.93 26.50
C ARG A 46 -17.45 -14.58 26.58
N VAL A 47 -16.67 -14.77 25.51
CA VAL A 47 -15.22 -14.53 25.56
C VAL A 47 -14.85 -13.06 25.69
N LEU A 48 -15.75 -12.14 25.32
CA LEU A 48 -15.54 -10.70 25.49
C LEU A 48 -16.00 -10.18 26.86
N THR A 49 -17.00 -10.83 27.48
CA THR A 49 -17.53 -10.41 28.79
C THR A 49 -16.85 -11.10 29.98
N SER A 50 -16.13 -12.20 29.74
CA SER A 50 -15.46 -12.97 30.79
C SER A 50 -14.05 -12.47 31.14
N THR A 51 -13.57 -11.41 30.51
CA THR A 51 -12.22 -10.89 30.67
C THR A 51 -12.15 -9.40 30.34
N GLU A 52 -11.17 -8.71 30.91
CA GLU A 52 -10.79 -7.32 30.55
C GLU A 52 -9.72 -7.31 29.43
N ALA A 53 -9.53 -8.42 28.73
CA ALA A 53 -8.56 -8.52 27.64
C ALA A 53 -8.95 -7.64 26.44
N GLU A 54 -7.96 -7.00 25.84
CA GLU A 54 -8.15 -6.06 24.74
C GLU A 54 -7.63 -6.59 23.39
N ASP A 55 -6.76 -7.61 23.42
CA ASP A 55 -6.12 -8.17 22.22
C ASP A 55 -6.59 -9.60 21.90
N PHE A 56 -7.09 -9.79 20.68
CA PHE A 56 -7.56 -11.09 20.22
C PHE A 56 -6.44 -12.13 20.13
N GLY A 57 -5.31 -11.81 19.49
CA GLY A 57 -4.23 -12.76 19.24
C GLY A 57 -3.46 -13.10 20.51
N LYS A 58 -3.18 -12.10 21.35
CA LYS A 58 -2.37 -12.26 22.55
C LYS A 58 -3.11 -12.84 23.74
N GLN A 59 -4.39 -12.55 23.87
CA GLN A 59 -5.12 -12.81 25.12
C GLN A 59 -6.37 -13.67 24.88
N ILE A 60 -7.29 -13.20 24.03
CA ILE A 60 -8.61 -13.83 23.89
C ILE A 60 -8.51 -15.22 23.25
N ILE A 61 -7.78 -15.36 22.14
CA ILE A 61 -7.63 -16.64 21.43
C ILE A 61 -6.87 -17.68 22.27
N PRO A 62 -5.70 -17.35 22.88
CA PRO A 62 -5.02 -18.28 23.79
C PRO A 62 -5.90 -18.75 24.95
N ALA A 63 -6.65 -17.84 25.58
CA ALA A 63 -7.58 -18.20 26.66
C ALA A 63 -8.73 -19.10 26.15
N ALA A 64 -9.29 -18.78 24.97
CA ALA A 64 -10.35 -19.57 24.37
C ALA A 64 -9.89 -21.00 24.01
N ILE A 65 -8.62 -21.21 23.62
CA ILE A 65 -8.08 -22.55 23.32
C ILE A 65 -8.09 -23.44 24.57
N ALA A 66 -7.84 -22.87 25.76
CA ALA A 66 -7.81 -23.62 27.01
C ALA A 66 -9.19 -24.15 27.43
N GLU A 67 -10.26 -23.40 27.13
CA GLU A 67 -11.61 -23.72 27.64
C GLU A 67 -12.58 -24.20 26.56
N LEU A 68 -12.35 -23.83 25.30
CA LEU A 68 -13.29 -23.99 24.20
C LEU A 68 -12.73 -24.88 23.09
N ARG A 69 -13.58 -25.17 22.10
CA ARG A 69 -13.19 -25.87 20.89
C ARG A 69 -12.82 -24.84 19.83
N VAL A 70 -11.51 -24.66 19.63
CA VAL A 70 -10.94 -23.77 18.63
C VAL A 70 -10.33 -24.62 17.53
N TYR A 71 -10.63 -24.30 16.28
CA TYR A 71 -10.20 -25.05 15.10
C TYR A 71 -9.52 -24.12 14.11
N ALA A 72 -8.49 -24.63 13.43
CA ALA A 72 -7.85 -23.95 12.32
C ALA A 72 -8.63 -24.22 11.02
N PHE A 73 -8.72 -23.20 10.17
CA PHE A 73 -9.15 -23.34 8.79
C PHE A 73 -7.99 -22.94 7.89
N PRO A 74 -7.30 -23.91 7.25
CA PRO A 74 -6.19 -23.61 6.36
C PRO A 74 -6.65 -22.76 5.17
N PHE A 75 -5.91 -21.69 4.89
CA PHE A 75 -6.09 -20.87 3.72
C PHE A 75 -4.92 -21.09 2.76
N ASP A 76 -5.24 -21.30 1.50
CA ASP A 76 -4.26 -21.47 0.42
C ASP A 76 -4.63 -20.48 -0.69
N GLY A 77 -3.90 -19.36 -0.73
CA GLY A 77 -4.16 -18.24 -1.62
C GLY A 77 -3.28 -17.04 -1.30
N TYR A 78 -3.42 -15.98 -2.08
CA TYR A 78 -2.67 -14.74 -1.86
C TYR A 78 -3.12 -14.05 -0.57
N TRP A 79 -2.17 -13.73 0.29
CA TRP A 79 -2.34 -12.91 1.47
C TRP A 79 -1.05 -12.12 1.73
N GLU A 80 -1.18 -10.85 2.03
CA GLU A 80 -0.05 -9.96 2.32
C GLU A 80 -0.44 -8.99 3.43
N ASP A 81 0.42 -8.84 4.45
CA ASP A 81 0.28 -7.80 5.46
C ASP A 81 0.87 -6.48 4.94
N ILE A 82 -0.01 -5.57 4.54
CA ILE A 82 0.35 -4.22 4.06
C ILE A 82 0.47 -3.18 5.18
N GLY A 83 0.70 -3.60 6.42
CA GLY A 83 0.81 -2.72 7.60
C GLY A 83 2.11 -1.91 7.71
N THR A 84 3.13 -2.21 6.89
CA THR A 84 4.39 -1.43 6.84
C THR A 84 4.50 -0.64 5.54
N MET A 85 5.34 0.42 5.52
CA MET A 85 5.51 1.24 4.32
C MET A 85 6.09 0.40 3.18
N ARG A 86 7.09 -0.43 3.48
CA ARG A 86 7.70 -1.35 2.51
C ARG A 86 6.71 -2.39 1.98
N SER A 87 5.94 -3.05 2.83
CA SER A 87 5.00 -4.08 2.37
C SER A 87 3.86 -3.47 1.55
N PHE A 88 3.32 -2.32 1.98
CA PHE A 88 2.35 -1.56 1.20
C PHE A 88 2.89 -1.20 -0.20
N TYR A 89 4.09 -0.65 -0.27
CA TYR A 89 4.75 -0.25 -1.52
C TYR A 89 4.94 -1.45 -2.46
N ARG A 90 5.53 -2.54 -1.95
CA ARG A 90 5.79 -3.75 -2.75
C ARG A 90 4.51 -4.42 -3.23
N ALA A 91 3.47 -4.50 -2.39
CA ALA A 91 2.19 -5.07 -2.79
C ALA A 91 1.55 -4.30 -3.95
N ASN A 92 1.57 -2.97 -3.89
CA ASN A 92 1.06 -2.12 -4.98
C ASN A 92 1.88 -2.26 -6.26
N LEU A 93 3.21 -2.22 -6.18
CA LEU A 93 4.06 -2.42 -7.37
C LEU A 93 3.92 -3.84 -7.95
N GLY A 94 3.63 -4.84 -7.10
CA GLY A 94 3.34 -6.21 -7.54
C GLY A 94 2.17 -6.31 -8.52
N LEU A 95 1.23 -5.36 -8.50
CA LEU A 95 0.13 -5.27 -9.45
C LEU A 95 0.57 -4.94 -10.88
N THR A 96 1.81 -4.46 -11.05
CA THR A 96 2.37 -4.10 -12.36
C THR A 96 3.08 -5.27 -13.06
N LEU A 97 3.27 -6.39 -12.36
CA LEU A 97 3.91 -7.57 -12.91
C LEU A 97 3.05 -8.18 -14.04
N PRO A 98 3.66 -8.89 -15.00
CA PRO A 98 2.90 -9.56 -16.07
C PRO A 98 1.89 -10.58 -15.52
N ASN A 99 2.24 -11.22 -14.40
CA ASN A 99 1.38 -12.11 -13.63
C ASN A 99 1.30 -11.60 -12.18
N PRO A 100 0.41 -10.65 -11.87
CA PRO A 100 0.25 -10.15 -10.52
C PRO A 100 -0.13 -11.25 -9.54
N PRO A 101 0.37 -11.23 -8.29
CA PRO A 101 0.00 -12.22 -7.29
C PRO A 101 -1.45 -12.05 -6.78
N PHE A 102 -2.02 -10.85 -6.95
CA PHE A 102 -3.43 -10.55 -6.67
C PHE A 102 -4.12 -10.01 -7.92
N ASP A 103 -5.29 -10.55 -8.24
CA ASP A 103 -6.05 -10.20 -9.43
C ASP A 103 -7.29 -9.35 -9.10
N PHE A 104 -7.22 -8.05 -9.42
CA PHE A 104 -8.39 -7.15 -9.33
C PHE A 104 -9.41 -7.35 -10.45
N TYR A 105 -9.09 -8.15 -11.48
CA TYR A 105 -9.91 -8.37 -12.66
C TYR A 105 -10.76 -9.64 -12.59
N ASP A 106 -10.80 -10.35 -11.45
CA ASP A 106 -11.65 -11.53 -11.28
C ASP A 106 -13.15 -11.17 -11.37
N PRO A 107 -13.87 -11.62 -12.42
CA PRO A 107 -15.30 -11.30 -12.58
C PRO A 107 -16.20 -12.05 -11.60
N LYS A 108 -15.72 -13.13 -10.95
CA LYS A 108 -16.48 -13.90 -9.97
C LYS A 108 -16.41 -13.27 -8.58
N HIS A 109 -15.26 -12.70 -8.24
CA HIS A 109 -14.97 -12.12 -6.93
C HIS A 109 -14.40 -10.70 -7.05
N PRO A 110 -15.14 -9.75 -7.65
CA PRO A 110 -14.63 -8.41 -7.88
C PRO A 110 -14.47 -7.63 -6.57
N ILE A 111 -13.45 -6.77 -6.53
CA ILE A 111 -13.29 -5.77 -5.46
C ILE A 111 -14.04 -4.50 -5.84
N TYR A 112 -15.02 -4.14 -5.02
CA TYR A 112 -15.83 -2.95 -5.24
C TYR A 112 -15.20 -1.68 -4.65
N THR A 113 -15.45 -0.54 -5.30
CA THR A 113 -15.11 0.79 -4.79
C THR A 113 -16.22 1.78 -5.16
N ARG A 114 -16.13 3.01 -4.67
CA ARG A 114 -17.08 4.09 -5.00
C ARG A 114 -17.12 4.33 -6.53
N PRO A 115 -18.31 4.32 -7.18
CA PRO A 115 -18.44 4.76 -8.57
C PRO A 115 -18.23 6.28 -8.65
N ARG A 116 -17.20 6.72 -9.40
CA ARG A 116 -16.83 8.14 -9.51
C ARG A 116 -17.22 8.79 -10.83
N PHE A 117 -17.53 7.99 -11.85
CA PHE A 117 -17.88 8.46 -13.21
C PHE A 117 -16.82 9.40 -13.78
N LEU A 118 -15.54 9.10 -13.54
CA LEU A 118 -14.45 9.87 -14.11
C LEU A 118 -14.32 9.60 -15.61
N PRO A 119 -13.80 10.57 -16.39
CA PRO A 119 -13.51 10.33 -17.79
C PRO A 119 -12.41 9.26 -17.94
N SER A 120 -12.27 8.73 -19.15
CA SER A 120 -11.11 7.91 -19.50
C SER A 120 -9.81 8.68 -19.27
N SER A 121 -8.76 7.96 -18.91
CA SER A 121 -7.43 8.52 -18.81
C SER A 121 -6.87 8.84 -20.20
N ARG A 122 -6.18 9.97 -20.31
CA ARG A 122 -5.52 10.41 -21.53
C ARG A 122 -4.01 10.44 -21.31
N ALA A 123 -3.29 9.61 -22.06
CA ALA A 123 -1.85 9.61 -22.18
C ALA A 123 -1.48 10.03 -23.62
N ASP A 124 -0.70 11.08 -23.75
CA ASP A 124 -0.28 11.64 -25.05
C ASP A 124 1.25 11.71 -25.11
N GLY A 125 1.86 11.15 -26.15
CA GLY A 125 3.33 11.08 -26.29
C GLY A 125 4.04 10.31 -25.17
N CYS A 126 3.38 9.37 -24.50
CA CYS A 126 3.94 8.65 -23.34
C CYS A 126 4.54 7.29 -23.72
N ASP A 127 5.58 6.88 -22.99
CA ASP A 127 6.14 5.52 -23.00
C ASP A 127 5.83 4.84 -21.66
N LEU A 128 4.96 3.84 -21.68
CA LEU A 128 4.44 3.15 -20.49
C LEU A 128 4.82 1.67 -20.54
N GLU A 129 5.55 1.20 -19.53
CA GLU A 129 5.91 -0.21 -19.38
C GLU A 129 5.55 -0.65 -17.96
N GLN A 130 4.91 -1.81 -17.81
CA GLN A 130 4.50 -2.34 -16.51
C GLN A 130 3.86 -1.26 -15.63
N THR A 131 2.83 -0.60 -16.15
CA THR A 131 2.19 0.54 -15.49
C THR A 131 0.70 0.28 -15.34
N VAL A 132 0.19 0.41 -14.12
CA VAL A 132 -1.25 0.40 -13.85
C VAL A 132 -1.76 1.83 -13.83
N LEU A 133 -2.67 2.15 -14.75
CA LEU A 133 -3.23 3.49 -14.89
C LEU A 133 -4.71 3.48 -14.48
N ALA A 134 -5.03 4.18 -13.40
CA ALA A 134 -6.40 4.37 -12.95
C ALA A 134 -7.15 5.40 -13.82
N GLU A 135 -8.46 5.56 -13.59
CA GLU A 135 -9.35 6.48 -14.31
C GLU A 135 -9.03 7.98 -14.12
N GLY A 136 -9.37 8.81 -15.11
CA GLY A 136 -9.25 10.27 -15.04
C GLY A 136 -7.84 10.85 -15.10
N CYS A 137 -6.82 10.09 -15.45
CA CYS A 137 -5.45 10.61 -15.50
C CYS A 137 -5.21 11.51 -16.74
N LEU A 138 -4.35 12.51 -16.59
CA LEU A 138 -3.87 13.38 -17.65
C LEU A 138 -2.34 13.34 -17.68
N ILE A 139 -1.78 12.64 -18.66
CA ILE A 139 -0.34 12.37 -18.77
C ILE A 139 0.13 12.87 -20.14
N ARG A 140 1.23 13.63 -20.17
CA ARG A 140 1.81 14.16 -21.40
C ARG A 140 3.31 13.88 -21.41
N GLU A 141 3.82 13.39 -22.53
CA GLU A 141 5.26 13.32 -22.84
C GLU A 141 6.09 12.72 -21.69
N ALA A 142 5.60 11.66 -21.06
CA ALA A 142 6.19 11.06 -19.87
C ALA A 142 6.64 9.60 -20.11
N VAL A 143 7.70 9.20 -19.42
CA VAL A 143 8.16 7.81 -19.37
C VAL A 143 7.83 7.24 -18.00
N ILE A 144 7.01 6.19 -17.95
CA ILE A 144 6.55 5.57 -16.69
C ILE A 144 6.83 4.07 -16.74
N ARG A 145 7.56 3.57 -15.74
CA ARG A 145 8.01 2.18 -15.63
C ARG A 145 7.64 1.62 -14.26
N GLU A 146 7.13 0.39 -14.22
CA GLU A 146 6.92 -0.37 -12.98
C GLU A 146 6.18 0.44 -11.89
N SER A 147 5.10 1.13 -12.26
CA SER A 147 4.46 2.13 -11.39
C SER A 147 2.94 2.03 -11.39
N VAL A 148 2.34 2.45 -10.28
CA VAL A 148 0.88 2.56 -10.13
C VAL A 148 0.51 4.04 -10.12
N ILE A 149 -0.29 4.45 -11.10
CA ILE A 149 -0.76 5.83 -11.26
C ILE A 149 -2.24 5.89 -10.92
N GLY A 150 -2.51 6.43 -9.73
CA GLY A 150 -3.84 6.55 -9.14
C GLY A 150 -4.72 7.59 -9.85
N LEU A 151 -6.00 7.57 -9.50
CA LEU A 151 -7.04 8.35 -10.17
C LEU A 151 -6.74 9.85 -10.22
N ARG A 152 -7.16 10.52 -11.30
CA ARG A 152 -7.02 11.97 -11.50
C ARG A 152 -5.57 12.50 -11.48
N SER A 153 -4.57 11.62 -11.60
CA SER A 153 -3.17 12.05 -11.64
C SER A 153 -2.93 12.96 -12.83
N VAL A 154 -2.23 14.08 -12.59
CA VAL A 154 -1.76 15.00 -13.62
C VAL A 154 -0.24 14.91 -13.66
N ILE A 155 0.31 14.52 -14.81
CA ILE A 155 1.75 14.34 -15.00
C ILE A 155 2.18 15.21 -16.18
N GLY A 156 3.08 16.16 -15.90
CA GLY A 156 3.62 17.10 -16.85
C GLY A 156 4.58 16.47 -17.87
N PRO A 157 4.92 17.23 -18.93
CA PRO A 157 5.85 16.79 -19.96
C PRO A 157 7.26 16.55 -19.43
N ASP A 158 8.01 15.71 -20.12
CA ASP A 158 9.40 15.36 -19.82
C ASP A 158 9.61 14.68 -18.46
N VAL A 159 8.53 14.17 -17.85
CA VAL A 159 8.58 13.49 -16.54
C VAL A 159 9.00 12.04 -16.70
N ARG A 160 9.85 11.56 -15.79
CA ARG A 160 10.25 10.16 -15.67
C ARG A 160 9.80 9.62 -14.32
N ILE A 161 9.09 8.50 -14.34
CA ILE A 161 8.62 7.82 -13.12
C ILE A 161 9.03 6.35 -13.21
N ALA A 162 9.69 5.85 -12.17
CA ALA A 162 10.02 4.44 -12.03
C ALA A 162 9.69 3.97 -10.62
N ARG A 163 9.17 2.74 -10.48
CA ARG A 163 8.94 2.11 -9.17
C ARG A 163 8.28 3.08 -8.18
N THR A 164 7.11 3.61 -8.56
CA THR A 164 6.44 4.65 -7.79
C THR A 164 4.95 4.36 -7.67
N VAL A 165 4.41 4.58 -6.48
CA VAL A 165 2.97 4.51 -6.21
C VAL A 165 2.44 5.94 -6.05
N MET A 166 1.78 6.45 -7.07
CA MET A 166 1.11 7.75 -7.02
C MET A 166 -0.37 7.55 -6.69
N MET A 167 -0.83 8.03 -5.53
CA MET A 167 -2.21 7.87 -5.07
C MET A 167 -3.23 8.69 -5.87
N GLY A 168 -2.75 9.71 -6.60
CA GLY A 168 -3.54 10.56 -7.46
C GLY A 168 -4.12 11.78 -6.76
N ALA A 169 -5.36 12.17 -7.12
CA ALA A 169 -5.98 13.38 -6.58
C ALA A 169 -7.47 13.21 -6.27
N ASP A 170 -7.92 13.95 -5.24
CA ASP A 170 -9.32 14.02 -4.84
C ASP A 170 -10.16 14.87 -5.83
N LEU A 171 -9.52 15.78 -6.57
CA LEU A 171 -10.15 16.75 -7.47
C LEU A 171 -9.23 17.16 -8.62
N TYR A 172 -9.79 17.74 -9.68
CA TYR A 172 -9.04 18.50 -10.69
C TYR A 172 -9.00 19.98 -10.29
N GLU A 173 -7.87 20.64 -10.50
CA GLU A 173 -7.78 22.09 -10.27
C GLU A 173 -8.39 22.88 -11.42
N THR A 174 -9.26 23.83 -11.08
CA THR A 174 -9.84 24.79 -12.04
C THR A 174 -8.79 25.82 -12.47
N ALA A 175 -9.08 26.56 -13.54
CA ALA A 175 -8.19 27.63 -14.02
C ALA A 175 -7.92 28.69 -12.94
N GLU A 176 -8.93 29.04 -12.14
CA GLU A 176 -8.81 30.01 -11.05
C GLU A 176 -7.88 29.49 -9.95
N ARG A 177 -7.97 28.19 -9.62
CA ARG A 177 -7.11 27.58 -8.60
C ARG A 177 -5.65 27.48 -9.06
N LYS A 178 -5.43 27.22 -10.35
CA LYS A 178 -4.09 27.26 -10.95
C LYS A 178 -3.51 28.68 -10.98
N ALA A 179 -4.31 29.68 -11.34
CA ALA A 179 -3.91 31.08 -11.27
C ALA A 179 -3.55 31.51 -9.83
N GLU A 180 -4.30 31.02 -8.85
CA GLU A 180 -3.99 31.24 -7.43
C GLU A 180 -2.69 30.55 -7.02
N ASN A 181 -2.44 29.32 -7.46
CA ASN A 181 -1.17 28.61 -7.20
C ASN A 181 0.02 29.40 -7.74
N GLN A 182 -0.09 29.93 -8.97
CA GLN A 182 0.91 30.81 -9.57
C GLN A 182 1.13 32.07 -8.74
N ARG A 183 0.06 32.73 -8.28
CA ARG A 183 0.16 33.92 -7.41
C ARG A 183 0.86 33.61 -6.08
N LEU A 184 0.63 32.43 -5.53
CA LEU A 184 1.25 31.95 -4.30
C LEU A 184 2.66 31.36 -4.50
N GLY A 185 3.14 31.27 -5.74
CA GLY A 185 4.45 30.68 -6.04
C GLY A 185 4.56 29.20 -5.68
N ARG A 186 3.46 28.44 -5.80
CA ARG A 186 3.45 26.99 -5.53
C ARG A 186 3.05 26.18 -6.77
N PRO A 187 3.47 24.91 -6.90
CA PRO A 187 3.06 24.04 -7.99
C PRO A 187 1.56 23.68 -7.95
N ASP A 188 1.04 23.31 -9.12
CA ASP A 188 -0.27 22.66 -9.25
C ASP A 188 -0.23 21.22 -8.68
N ILE A 189 -1.39 20.64 -8.41
CA ILE A 189 -1.52 19.22 -8.03
C ILE A 189 -1.00 18.35 -9.16
N GLY A 190 -0.17 17.38 -8.82
CA GLY A 190 0.45 16.47 -9.77
C GLY A 190 1.97 16.62 -9.80
N ILE A 191 2.56 16.20 -10.93
CA ILE A 191 4.01 16.22 -11.15
C ILE A 191 4.37 17.24 -12.22
N GLY A 192 5.18 18.23 -11.82
CA GLY A 192 5.69 19.29 -12.69
C GLY A 192 6.63 18.78 -13.78
N ARG A 193 6.84 19.61 -14.81
CA ARG A 193 7.66 19.28 -15.98
C ARG A 193 9.08 18.86 -15.59
N GLY A 194 9.63 17.86 -16.29
CA GLY A 194 11.05 17.52 -16.20
C GLY A 194 11.48 16.84 -14.90
N SER A 195 10.52 16.49 -14.04
CA SER A 195 10.80 15.82 -12.77
C SER A 195 11.11 14.33 -12.99
N SER A 196 12.02 13.78 -12.19
CA SER A 196 12.45 12.38 -12.23
C SER A 196 12.20 11.75 -10.86
N ILE A 197 11.24 10.83 -10.79
CA ILE A 197 10.78 10.23 -9.54
C ILE A 197 11.05 8.74 -9.56
N GLU A 198 11.81 8.25 -8.59
CA GLU A 198 12.08 6.83 -8.43
C GLU A 198 11.99 6.40 -6.97
N GLY A 199 11.30 5.29 -6.70
CA GLY A 199 11.28 4.70 -5.36
C GLY A 199 10.37 5.42 -4.37
N ALA A 200 9.24 5.95 -4.82
CA ALA A 200 8.40 6.85 -4.02
C ALA A 200 6.95 6.40 -3.84
N ILE A 201 6.33 6.87 -2.76
CA ILE A 201 4.88 6.95 -2.59
C ILE A 201 4.49 8.43 -2.62
N ILE A 202 3.69 8.82 -3.60
CA ILE A 202 3.16 10.19 -3.71
C ILE A 202 1.70 10.15 -3.28
N ASP A 203 1.38 10.69 -2.11
CA ASP A 203 0.03 10.70 -1.59
C ASP A 203 -0.85 11.78 -2.26
N LYS A 204 -2.14 11.77 -1.96
CA LYS A 204 -3.16 12.51 -2.69
C LYS A 204 -2.90 14.00 -2.68
N ASN A 205 -3.18 14.64 -3.81
CA ASN A 205 -3.12 16.09 -3.97
C ASN A 205 -1.71 16.69 -3.73
N ALA A 206 -0.67 15.87 -3.70
CA ALA A 206 0.70 16.35 -3.65
C ALA A 206 0.99 17.26 -4.85
N ARG A 207 1.85 18.25 -4.62
CA ARG A 207 2.24 19.29 -5.58
C ARG A 207 3.74 19.20 -5.79
N ILE A 208 4.16 18.40 -6.76
CA ILE A 208 5.58 18.25 -7.09
C ILE A 208 5.94 19.31 -8.14
N GLY A 209 6.92 20.14 -7.81
CA GLY A 209 7.46 21.17 -8.69
C GLY A 209 8.11 20.63 -9.96
N GLY A 210 8.53 21.55 -10.83
CA GLY A 210 9.30 21.24 -12.03
C GLY A 210 10.75 20.92 -11.72
N GLY A 211 11.33 19.95 -12.43
CA GLY A 211 12.73 19.55 -12.28
C GLY A 211 13.08 18.91 -10.93
N VAL A 212 12.08 18.42 -10.20
CA VAL A 212 12.29 17.69 -8.94
C VAL A 212 12.93 16.34 -9.22
N VAL A 213 13.89 15.94 -8.39
CA VAL A 213 14.50 14.61 -8.45
C VAL A 213 14.28 13.89 -7.15
N ILE A 214 13.64 12.72 -7.19
CA ILE A 214 13.51 11.81 -6.05
C ILE A 214 14.22 10.52 -6.40
N ARG A 215 15.15 10.09 -5.55
CA ARG A 215 15.92 8.84 -5.73
C ARG A 215 15.54 7.79 -4.68
N PRO A 216 15.78 6.49 -4.98
CA PRO A 216 15.67 5.46 -3.97
C PRO A 216 16.74 5.62 -2.89
N HIS A 217 16.39 5.26 -1.66
CA HIS A 217 17.28 5.29 -0.49
C HIS A 217 17.58 3.88 0.01
N ASP A 218 18.62 3.75 0.83
CA ASP A 218 18.93 2.48 1.47
C ASP A 218 17.81 2.11 2.48
N PRO A 219 17.26 0.88 2.42
CA PRO A 219 16.39 0.32 3.45
C PRO A 219 16.83 0.51 4.90
N ASP A 220 18.15 0.49 5.14
CA ASP A 220 18.75 0.48 6.46
C ASP A 220 19.10 1.89 6.96
N GLU A 221 18.87 2.92 6.13
CA GLU A 221 18.99 4.33 6.54
C GLU A 221 17.95 4.70 7.61
N GLU A 222 18.33 5.61 8.51
CA GLU A 222 17.43 6.15 9.51
C GLU A 222 16.27 6.93 8.86
N MET A 223 15.12 6.91 9.53
CA MET A 223 13.96 7.67 9.08
C MET A 223 14.29 9.16 9.05
N VAL A 224 13.96 9.80 7.93
CA VAL A 224 14.01 11.26 7.77
C VAL A 224 12.59 11.79 7.70
N GLU A 225 12.27 12.81 8.49
CA GLU A 225 10.99 13.50 8.43
C GLU A 225 11.24 15.00 8.27
N THR A 226 10.62 15.58 7.23
CA THR A 226 10.70 17.00 6.92
C THR A 226 9.28 17.57 6.77
N GLU A 227 9.17 18.88 6.55
CA GLU A 227 7.87 19.48 6.22
C GLU A 227 7.32 19.04 4.85
N HIS A 228 8.16 18.45 3.99
CA HIS A 228 7.86 18.15 2.59
C HIS A 228 7.66 16.66 2.32
N TYR A 229 8.44 15.82 2.97
CA TYR A 229 8.50 14.38 2.74
C TYR A 229 9.00 13.61 3.96
N VAL A 230 8.75 12.30 3.95
CA VAL A 230 9.30 11.33 4.89
C VAL A 230 10.08 10.27 4.11
N ILE A 231 11.26 9.88 4.58
CA ILE A 231 11.97 8.69 4.10
C ILE A 231 11.81 7.62 5.16
N ARG A 232 11.23 6.48 4.78
CA ARG A 232 11.06 5.34 5.68
C ARG A 232 11.21 4.05 4.90
N ASP A 233 11.98 3.12 5.43
CA ASP A 233 12.31 1.86 4.77
C ASP A 233 12.85 2.11 3.34
N GLY A 234 13.77 3.06 3.16
CA GLY A 234 14.34 3.40 1.84
C GLY A 234 13.35 3.96 0.80
N ILE A 235 12.11 4.27 1.21
CA ILE A 235 11.05 4.78 0.33
C ILE A 235 10.76 6.24 0.68
N VAL A 236 10.74 7.10 -0.33
CA VAL A 236 10.32 8.50 -0.18
C VAL A 236 8.81 8.59 -0.20
N VAL A 237 8.22 9.13 0.85
CA VAL A 237 6.78 9.35 1.00
C VAL A 237 6.51 10.85 0.97
N VAL A 238 5.77 11.30 -0.04
CA VAL A 238 5.28 12.69 -0.12
C VAL A 238 3.87 12.72 0.47
N PRO A 239 3.65 13.36 1.64
CA PRO A 239 2.37 13.36 2.33
C PRO A 239 1.25 14.04 1.54
N LYS A 240 0.01 13.75 1.93
CA LYS A 240 -1.18 14.36 1.34
C LYS A 240 -1.09 15.90 1.36
N ASN A 241 -1.35 16.51 0.21
CA ASN A 241 -1.28 17.97 0.00
C ASN A 241 0.11 18.60 0.18
N ALA A 242 1.18 17.81 0.41
CA ALA A 242 2.51 18.36 0.55
C ALA A 242 2.98 19.02 -0.75
N VAL A 243 3.85 20.01 -0.61
CA VAL A 243 4.47 20.73 -1.72
C VAL A 243 5.94 20.35 -1.76
N ILE A 244 6.41 19.85 -2.90
CA ILE A 244 7.84 19.72 -3.17
C ILE A 244 8.22 20.87 -4.09
N PRO A 245 9.06 21.84 -3.66
CA PRO A 245 9.45 22.98 -4.47
C PRO A 245 10.18 22.60 -5.76
N ASP A 246 10.17 23.50 -6.75
CA ASP A 246 10.90 23.33 -8.01
C ASP A 246 12.39 23.03 -7.77
N GLY A 247 12.94 22.09 -8.54
CA GLY A 247 14.36 21.73 -8.52
C GLY A 247 14.85 21.01 -7.26
N MET A 248 13.97 20.70 -6.30
CA MET A 248 14.35 19.98 -5.09
C MET A 248 14.88 18.58 -5.43
N VAL A 249 15.96 18.19 -4.76
CA VAL A 249 16.57 16.86 -4.86
C VAL A 249 16.41 16.17 -3.52
N ILE A 250 15.79 15.00 -3.54
CA ILE A 250 15.56 14.10 -2.41
C ILE A 250 16.36 12.83 -2.66
#